data_AF-A0A4R4LEP1-F1
#
_entry.id   AF-A0A4R4LEP1-F1
#
_cell.length_a   1.000
_cell.length_b   1.000
_cell.length_c   1.000
_cell.angle_alpha   90.00
_cell.angle_beta   90.00
_cell.angle_gamma   90.00
#
_symmetry.space_group_name_H-M   'P 1'
#
loop_
_entity.id
_entity.type
_entity.pdbx_description
1 polymer ?
#
loop_
_entity_poly.entity_id
_entity_poly.type
_entity_poly.pdbx_seq_one_letter_code
_entity_poly.pdbx_strand_id
1 'polypeptide(L)'
;MNVLVWHVHGSWTTSFVHGKHRYLIPVTPDRGPYGLGRARTYPWPDNAIETTPEQLRHEHIDVVLLQRPEELHLAEQWLARRPGRDLPAIYVEHN
;
A
#
# COMPACT_ATOMS: atom_id res chain seq x y z
N MET A 1 2.52 -0.27 -13.58
CA MET A 1 1.38 -0.64 -12.73
C MET A 1 1.46 0.19 -11.46
N ASN A 2 0.29 0.60 -10.94
CA ASN A 2 0.09 1.25 -9.66
C ASN A 2 -0.32 0.18 -8.64
N VAL A 3 0.58 -0.12 -7.71
CA VAL A 3 0.44 -1.16 -6.70
C VAL A 3 0.17 -0.50 -5.36
N LEU A 4 -1.00 -0.74 -4.76
CA LEU A 4 -1.26 -0.34 -3.38
C LEU A 4 -0.61 -1.33 -2.41
N VAL A 5 0.20 -0.83 -1.48
CA VAL A 5 0.86 -1.66 -0.45
C VAL A 5 1.07 -0.87 0.84
N TRP A 6 0.80 -1.49 2.00
CA TRP A 6 1.07 -0.91 3.31
C TRP A 6 2.53 -1.11 3.73
N HIS A 7 3.12 -0.11 4.38
CA HIS A 7 4.44 -0.24 4.99
C HIS A 7 4.32 -0.95 6.35
N VAL A 8 4.47 -2.28 6.34
CA VAL A 8 4.35 -3.13 7.55
C VAL A 8 5.73 -3.58 8.03
N HIS A 9 6.48 -4.30 7.19
CA HIS A 9 7.82 -4.81 7.53
C HIS A 9 8.89 -4.06 6.74
N GLY A 10 9.80 -3.38 7.45
CA GLY A 10 10.76 -2.45 6.84
C GLY A 10 11.66 -3.07 5.77
N SER A 11 12.33 -4.17 6.07
CA SER A 11 13.26 -4.83 5.13
C SER A 11 12.54 -5.40 3.90
N TRP A 12 11.41 -6.09 4.11
CA TRP A 12 10.61 -6.65 3.02
C TRP A 12 10.04 -5.56 2.12
N THR A 13 9.39 -4.54 2.71
CA THR A 13 8.76 -3.46 1.92
C THR A 13 9.82 -2.68 1.16
N THR A 14 10.99 -2.43 1.78
CA THR A 14 12.12 -1.77 1.11
C THR A 14 12.55 -2.52 -0.13
N SER A 15 12.79 -3.83 -0.05
CA SER A 15 13.16 -4.64 -1.21
C SER A 15 12.04 -4.63 -2.27
N PHE A 16 10.78 -4.70 -1.85
CA PHE A 16 9.63 -4.75 -2.75
C PHE A 16 9.45 -3.47 -3.57
N VAL A 17 9.58 -2.29 -2.95
CA VAL A 17 9.36 -1.00 -3.63
C VAL A 17 10.49 -0.59 -4.58
N HIS A 18 11.64 -1.29 -4.55
CA HIS A 18 12.72 -1.12 -5.52
C HIS A 18 12.45 -1.79 -6.88
N GLY A 19 11.28 -2.41 -7.06
CA GLY A 19 10.86 -2.88 -8.37
C GLY A 19 10.46 -1.74 -9.32
N LYS A 20 10.07 -2.12 -10.54
CA LYS A 20 9.80 -1.19 -11.67
C LYS A 20 8.42 -0.51 -11.65
N HIS A 21 7.60 -0.77 -10.64
CA HIS A 21 6.22 -0.29 -10.58
C HIS A 21 6.12 1.02 -9.80
N ARG A 22 4.95 1.65 -9.82
CA ARG A 22 4.61 2.74 -8.92
C ARG A 22 3.92 2.12 -7.71
N TYR A 23 4.43 2.40 -6.52
CA TYR A 23 3.91 1.86 -5.27
C TYR A 23 3.21 2.96 -4.52
N LEU A 24 1.90 2.83 -4.33
CA LEU A 24 1.09 3.76 -3.54
C LEU A 24 1.17 3.31 -2.08
N ILE A 25 1.77 4.15 -1.24
CA ILE A 25 2.04 3.86 0.16
C ILE A 25 1.08 4.71 1.00
N PRO A 26 0.12 4.11 1.71
CA PRO A 26 -0.79 4.87 2.54
C PRO A 26 -0.09 5.70 3.61
N VAL A 27 -0.51 6.97 3.72
CA VAL A 27 -0.07 7.86 4.79
C VAL A 27 -1.27 8.54 5.47
N THR A 28 -1.26 8.56 6.80
CA THR A 28 -2.24 9.30 7.62
C THR A 28 -1.52 10.36 8.47
N PRO A 29 -2.21 11.40 8.96
CA PRO A 29 -1.57 12.47 9.75
C PRO A 29 -0.84 11.96 11.00
N ASP A 30 -1.38 10.93 11.65
CA ASP A 30 -0.83 10.29 12.84
C ASP A 30 0.29 9.27 12.53
N ARG A 31 0.45 8.89 11.26
CA ARG A 31 1.41 7.87 10.79
C ARG A 31 1.34 6.56 11.57
N GLY A 32 0.12 6.14 11.88
CA GLY A 32 -0.16 4.90 12.58
C GLY A 32 0.07 3.63 11.74
N PRO A 33 -0.28 2.45 12.28
CA PRO A 33 0.02 1.13 11.69
C PRO A 33 -0.56 0.85 10.29
N TYR A 34 -1.50 1.68 9.83
CA TYR A 34 -2.14 1.56 8.51
C TYR A 34 -1.86 2.77 7.60
N GLY A 35 -1.11 3.76 8.09
CA GLY A 35 -0.82 5.02 7.40
C GLY A 35 0.58 5.54 7.68
N LEU A 36 1.55 4.66 7.92
CA LEU A 36 2.91 5.03 8.31
C LEU A 36 3.59 5.91 7.25
N GLY A 37 3.26 5.69 5.98
CA GLY A 37 3.92 6.30 4.84
C GLY A 37 5.28 5.64 4.52
N ARG A 38 6.10 6.34 3.74
CA ARG A 38 7.44 5.90 3.34
C ARG A 38 8.36 5.77 4.55
N ALA A 39 9.40 4.95 4.41
CA ALA A 39 10.49 4.94 5.36
C ALA A 39 11.14 6.34 5.50
N ARG A 40 11.46 6.70 6.74
CA ARG A 40 12.11 7.98 7.10
C ARG A 40 13.57 7.83 7.52
N THR A 41 14.01 6.60 7.79
CA THR A 41 15.36 6.29 8.29
C THR A 41 16.31 5.79 7.19
N TYR A 42 15.79 5.47 6.01
CA TYR A 42 16.54 5.06 4.83
C TYR A 42 15.80 5.48 3.55
N PRO A 43 16.53 5.70 2.44
CA PRO A 43 15.91 6.15 1.21
C PRO A 43 15.07 5.05 0.57
N TRP A 44 13.85 5.41 0.17
CA TRP A 44 13.07 4.66 -0.81
C TRP A 44 13.17 5.35 -2.17
N PRO A 45 12.97 4.61 -3.27
CA PRO A 45 12.94 5.17 -4.61
C PRO A 45 11.73 6.09 -4.83
N ASP A 46 11.82 7.03 -5.79
CA ASP A 46 10.80 8.05 -6.04
C ASP A 46 9.45 7.47 -6.50
N ASN A 47 9.45 6.23 -6.98
CA ASN A 47 8.25 5.50 -7.36
C ASN A 47 7.40 5.00 -6.17
N ALA A 48 7.86 5.12 -4.92
CA ALA A 48 7.11 4.73 -3.72
C ALA A 48 6.29 5.91 -3.12
N ILE A 49 5.17 6.27 -3.71
CA ILE A 49 4.49 7.54 -3.48
C ILE A 49 3.57 7.48 -2.25
N GLU A 50 3.78 8.37 -1.27
CA GLU A 50 2.84 8.53 -0.16
C GLU A 50 1.49 9.03 -0.70
N THR A 51 0.39 8.36 -0.34
CA THR A 51 -0.96 8.69 -0.80
C THR A 51 -1.94 8.61 0.36
N THR A 52 -2.78 9.62 0.57
CA THR A 52 -3.78 9.61 1.66
C THR A 52 -4.97 8.71 1.32
N PRO A 53 -5.76 8.24 2.30
CA PRO A 53 -6.99 7.49 2.03
C PRO A 53 -7.95 8.20 1.08
N GLU A 54 -8.08 9.53 1.18
CA GLU A 54 -8.92 10.34 0.31
C GLU A 54 -8.41 10.36 -1.13
N GLN A 55 -7.09 10.45 -1.32
CA GLN A 55 -6.47 10.37 -2.65
C GLN A 55 -6.62 8.97 -3.24
N LEU A 56 -6.39 7.92 -2.45
CA LEU A 56 -6.49 6.52 -2.88
C LEU A 56 -7.87 6.15 -3.45
N ARG A 57 -8.94 6.77 -2.95
CA ARG A 57 -10.29 6.61 -3.49
C ARG A 57 -10.40 7.00 -4.96
N HIS A 58 -9.60 7.95 -5.41
CA HIS A 58 -9.61 8.49 -6.77
C HIS A 58 -8.44 7.98 -7.62
N GLU A 59 -7.50 7.25 -7.03
CA GLU A 59 -6.36 6.70 -7.75
C GLU A 59 -6.72 5.50 -8.63
N HIS A 60 -6.05 5.43 -9.78
CA HIS A 60 -6.07 4.25 -10.62
C HIS A 60 -5.15 3.20 -10.02
N ILE A 61 -5.71 2.16 -9.40
CA ILE A 61 -4.96 1.08 -8.75
C ILE A 61 -5.14 -0.16 -9.59
N ASP A 62 -4.02 -0.77 -10.02
CA ASP A 62 -4.04 -1.98 -10.84
C ASP A 62 -4.17 -3.25 -9.96
N VAL A 63 -3.56 -3.21 -8.77
CA VAL A 63 -3.55 -4.33 -7.82
C VAL A 63 -3.29 -3.84 -6.40
N VAL A 64 -3.90 -4.48 -5.42
CA VAL A 64 -3.57 -4.32 -3.99
C VAL A 64 -2.78 -5.52 -3.48
N LEU A 65 -1.68 -5.24 -2.78
CA LEU A 65 -0.86 -6.23 -2.09
C LEU A 65 -1.11 -6.14 -0.58
N LEU A 66 -1.76 -7.17 -0.06
CA LEU A 66 -2.20 -7.29 1.33
C LEU A 66 -1.17 -8.12 2.11
N GLN A 67 -0.89 -7.70 3.34
CA GLN A 67 0.03 -8.36 4.28
C GLN A 67 -0.65 -8.76 5.59
N ARG A 68 -1.83 -8.21 5.88
CA ARG A 68 -2.61 -8.52 7.08
C ARG A 68 -4.08 -8.74 6.72
N PRO A 69 -4.82 -9.62 7.41
CA PRO A 69 -6.23 -9.86 7.12
C PRO A 69 -7.10 -8.60 7.20
N GLU A 70 -6.81 -7.69 8.13
CA GLU A 70 -7.56 -6.46 8.34
C GLU A 70 -7.46 -5.49 7.15
N GLU A 71 -6.41 -5.61 6.33
CA GLU A 71 -6.20 -4.76 5.16
C GLU A 71 -7.25 -5.00 4.07
N LEU A 72 -7.90 -6.18 4.04
CA LEU A 72 -9.02 -6.43 3.13
C LEU A 72 -10.17 -5.46 3.39
N HIS A 73 -10.62 -5.39 4.65
CA HIS A 73 -11.73 -4.53 5.03
C HIS A 73 -11.34 -3.05 4.92
N LEU A 74 -10.10 -2.71 5.28
CA LEU A 74 -9.60 -1.35 5.16
C LEU A 74 -9.54 -0.87 3.71
N ALA A 75 -9.06 -1.72 2.80
CA ALA A 75 -9.04 -1.43 1.37
C ALA A 75 -10.45 -1.19 0.84
N GLU A 76 -11.44 -2.01 1.24
CA GLU A 76 -12.84 -1.80 0.86
C GLU A 76 -13.36 -0.42 1.28
N GLN A 77 -13.10 -0.03 2.53
CA GLN A 77 -13.53 1.26 3.08
C GLN A 77 -12.89 2.44 2.36
N TRP A 78 -11.57 2.38 2.11
CA TRP A 78 -10.82 3.49 1.54
C TRP A 78 -11.08 3.63 0.04
N LEU A 79 -11.10 2.50 -0.68
CA LEU A 79 -11.15 2.47 -2.14
C LEU A 79 -12.57 2.44 -2.70
N ALA A 80 -13.58 2.14 -1.87
CA ALA A 80 -14.94 1.82 -2.31
C ALA A 80 -14.99 0.73 -3.40
N ARG A 81 -14.02 -0.19 -3.36
CA ARG A 81 -13.83 -1.33 -4.27
C ARG A 81 -13.48 -2.56 -3.45
N ARG A 82 -14.05 -3.72 -3.80
CA ARG A 82 -13.77 -4.98 -3.11
C ARG A 82 -12.53 -5.66 -3.67
N PRO A 83 -11.44 -5.81 -2.89
CA PRO A 83 -10.29 -6.61 -3.29
C PRO A 83 -10.71 -8.04 -3.66
N GLY A 84 -10.15 -8.57 -4.74
CA GLY A 84 -10.47 -9.90 -5.28
C GLY A 84 -11.77 -9.97 -6.10
N ARG A 85 -12.57 -8.88 -6.18
CA ARG A 85 -13.76 -8.80 -7.04
C ARG A 85 -13.72 -7.61 -7.98
N ASP A 86 -13.63 -6.41 -7.42
CA ASP A 86 -13.64 -5.16 -8.17
C ASP A 86 -12.21 -4.65 -8.42
N LEU A 87 -11.22 -5.17 -7.68
CA LEU A 87 -9.80 -4.85 -7.78
C LEU A 87 -8.96 -6.13 -7.61
N PRO A 88 -8.00 -6.45 -8.50
CA PRO A 88 -7.08 -7.55 -8.28
C PRO A 88 -6.36 -7.45 -6.94
N ALA A 89 -6.29 -8.56 -6.22
CA ALA A 89 -5.70 -8.61 -4.88
C ALA A 89 -4.74 -9.78 -4.78
N ILE A 90 -3.59 -9.53 -4.16
CA ILE A 90 -2.60 -10.55 -3.80
C ILE A 90 -2.41 -10.44 -2.29
N TYR A 91 -2.44 -11.58 -1.61
CA TYR A 91 -2.06 -11.67 -0.21
C TYR A 91 -0.68 -12.32 -0.12
N VAL A 92 0.22 -11.73 0.66
CA VAL A 92 1.55 -12.27 0.93
C VAL A 92 1.72 -12.47 2.42
N GLU A 93 2.15 -13.68 2.78
CA GLU A 93 2.59 -14.02 4.12
C GLU A 93 4.11 -14.17 4.10
N HIS A 94 4.79 -13.46 5.00
CA HIS A 94 6.23 -13.52 5.17
C HIS A 94 6.56 -13.42 6.66
N ASN A 95 7.43 -14.31 7.12
CA ASN A 95 7.93 -14.39 8.50
C ASN A 95 9.41 -14.05 8.53
#